data_AF-A0A4U7E1B7-F1
#
_entry.id   AF-A0A4U7E1B7-F1
#
_cell.length_a   1.000
_cell.length_b   1.000
_cell.length_c   1.000
_cell.angle_alpha   90.00
_cell.angle_beta   90.00
_cell.angle_gamma   90.00
#
_symmetry.space_group_name_H-M   'P 1'
#
loop_
_entity.id
_entity.type
_entity.pdbx_description
1 polymer ?
#
loop_
_entity_poly.entity_id
_entity_poly.type
_entity_poly.pdbx_seq_one_letter_code
_entity_poly.pdbx_strand_id
1 'polypeptide(L)'
;MWSKYDFEFIEALHEEVAEDYSETNHPHGEHARVLLTATQNLHDTDTALRHLHGDVIGDEHKMQLFYLRRGIRALFSVYHAVKYHHYSTAYSRIRVLLELYLVVREMNRKQEKTKQKFQDARLEIKENEYDPFDSLPFSDYVDGLRRHLLGTLTDEYESLDTLIGRLSDFGAHPTSIKTPQRELEHIDILEENVLGFALIFTFGLAAQYTRTFRGTAIERTIREDMDAVFVAVLWQVGSLPEFFEEDLEFGSQIG
;
A
#
# COMPACT_ATOMS: atom_id res chain seq x y z
N MET A 1 -23.26 29.94 -12.63
CA MET A 1 -22.77 28.72 -13.29
C MET A 1 -21.34 29.00 -13.68
N TRP A 2 -20.40 28.19 -13.23
CA TRP A 2 -18.96 28.35 -13.51
C TRP A 2 -18.65 28.03 -14.97
N SER A 3 -17.59 28.61 -15.52
CA SER A 3 -17.07 28.38 -16.87
C SER A 3 -15.66 27.78 -16.81
N LYS A 4 -15.14 27.31 -17.95
CA LYS A 4 -13.76 26.82 -18.06
C LYS A 4 -12.69 27.88 -17.75
N TYR A 5 -13.05 29.17 -17.80
CA TYR A 5 -12.13 30.26 -17.49
C TYR A 5 -12.03 30.55 -16.00
N ASP A 6 -12.91 29.98 -15.20
CA ASP A 6 -12.90 30.12 -13.75
C ASP A 6 -12.11 28.97 -13.07
N PHE A 7 -11.36 28.17 -13.84
CA PHE A 7 -10.76 26.93 -13.35
C PHE A 7 -9.80 27.17 -12.18
N GLU A 8 -8.98 28.23 -12.21
CA GLU A 8 -8.03 28.57 -11.14
C GLU A 8 -8.77 28.88 -9.83
N PHE A 9 -9.90 29.57 -9.92
CA PHE A 9 -10.73 29.87 -8.75
C PHE A 9 -11.41 28.62 -8.20
N ILE A 10 -11.85 27.70 -9.07
CA ILE A 10 -12.42 26.42 -8.64
C ILE A 10 -11.35 25.56 -7.97
N GLU A 11 -10.15 25.50 -8.53
CA GLU A 11 -9.01 24.77 -7.98
C GLU A 11 -8.62 25.32 -6.60
N ALA A 12 -8.54 26.65 -6.45
CA ALA A 12 -8.26 27.29 -5.17
C ALA A 12 -9.30 26.95 -4.09
N LEU A 13 -10.59 26.81 -4.43
CA LEU A 13 -11.61 26.36 -3.46
C LEU A 13 -11.32 24.95 -2.91
N HIS A 14 -10.73 24.07 -3.72
CA HIS A 14 -10.32 22.75 -3.26
C HIS A 14 -9.04 22.80 -2.42
N GLU A 15 -8.12 23.73 -2.72
CA GLU A 15 -6.91 23.95 -1.93
C GLU A 15 -7.20 24.54 -0.54
N GLU A 16 -8.18 25.45 -0.42
CA GLU A 16 -8.62 26.03 0.85
C GLU A 16 -9.19 25.01 1.84
N VAL A 17 -9.74 23.90 1.33
CA VAL A 17 -10.31 22.81 2.13
C VAL A 17 -9.25 21.77 2.51
N ALA A 18 -8.05 21.86 1.97
CA ALA A 18 -7.00 20.88 2.22
C ALA A 18 -6.44 20.99 3.64
N GLU A 19 -6.24 19.86 4.31
CA GLU A 19 -5.64 19.83 5.65
C GLU A 19 -4.19 20.30 5.64
N ASP A 20 -3.84 21.13 6.62
CA ASP A 20 -2.46 21.51 6.90
C ASP A 20 -1.86 20.66 8.02
N TYR A 21 -1.36 19.48 7.64
CA TYR A 21 -0.64 18.61 8.58
C TYR A 21 0.72 19.15 9.03
N SER A 22 1.14 20.36 8.63
CA SER A 22 2.29 21.03 9.25
C SER A 22 1.92 21.63 10.62
N GLU A 23 0.63 21.84 10.88
CA GLU A 23 0.15 22.33 12.17
C GLU A 23 0.37 21.28 13.28
N THR A 24 0.93 21.72 14.40
CA THR A 24 1.25 20.85 15.53
C THR A 24 0.02 20.39 16.30
N ASN A 25 -1.09 21.12 16.20
CA ASN A 25 -2.31 20.87 16.98
C ASN A 25 -3.34 20.01 16.23
N HIS A 26 -3.09 19.67 14.97
CA HIS A 26 -3.99 18.83 14.20
C HIS A 26 -4.06 17.42 14.82
N PRO A 27 -5.24 16.88 15.19
CA PRO A 27 -5.36 15.63 15.95
C PRO A 27 -4.63 14.43 15.33
N HIS A 28 -4.66 14.34 14.00
CA HIS A 28 -4.01 13.27 13.24
C HIS A 28 -2.79 13.73 12.44
N GLY A 29 -2.26 14.93 12.73
CA GLY A 29 -1.16 15.53 11.97
C GLY A 29 0.10 14.67 12.03
N GLU A 30 0.38 14.04 13.18
CA GLU A 30 1.53 13.16 13.33
C GLU A 30 1.41 11.88 12.48
N HIS A 31 0.23 11.27 12.44
CA HIS A 31 -0.01 10.09 11.61
C HIS A 31 0.21 10.40 10.12
N ALA A 32 -0.32 11.54 9.65
CA ALA A 32 -0.16 11.99 8.28
C ALA A 32 1.31 12.31 7.93
N ARG A 33 2.04 12.99 8.83
CA ARG A 33 3.47 13.27 8.67
C ARG A 33 4.29 11.99 8.59
N VAL A 34 4.10 11.07 9.52
CA VAL A 34 4.79 9.77 9.53
C VAL A 34 4.48 8.97 8.27
N LEU A 35 3.20 8.91 7.86
CA LEU A 35 2.79 8.24 6.62
C LEU A 35 3.56 8.81 5.42
N LEU A 36 3.59 10.13 5.26
CA LEU A 36 4.27 10.78 4.14
C LEU A 36 5.77 10.49 4.17
N THR A 37 6.44 10.69 5.30
CA THR A 37 7.88 10.49 5.42
C THR A 37 8.28 9.03 5.24
N ALA A 38 7.53 8.08 5.82
CA ALA A 38 7.80 6.66 5.69
C ALA A 38 7.56 6.18 4.25
N THR A 39 6.51 6.69 3.58
CA THR A 39 6.26 6.42 2.16
C THR A 39 7.39 6.96 1.28
N GLN A 40 7.91 8.15 1.59
CA GLN A 40 9.06 8.71 0.89
C GLN A 40 10.32 7.86 1.09
N ASN A 41 10.60 7.38 2.31
CA ASN A 41 11.74 6.49 2.56
C ASN A 41 11.65 5.18 1.76
N LEU A 42 10.45 4.59 1.66
CA LEU A 42 10.21 3.44 0.80
C LEU A 42 10.46 3.77 -0.69
N HIS A 43 10.02 4.94 -1.15
CA HIS A 43 10.23 5.41 -2.51
C HIS A 43 11.71 5.61 -2.86
N ASP A 44 12.45 6.26 -1.95
CA ASP A 44 13.87 6.52 -2.12
C ASP A 44 14.66 5.21 -2.13
N THR A 45 14.28 4.24 -1.28
CA THR A 45 14.86 2.89 -1.29
C THR A 45 14.57 2.15 -2.61
N ASP A 46 13.33 2.16 -3.11
CA ASP A 46 12.98 1.55 -4.41
C ASP A 46 13.77 2.17 -5.57
N THR A 47 14.03 3.47 -5.50
CA THR A 47 14.80 4.20 -6.50
C THR A 47 16.28 3.85 -6.41
N ALA A 48 16.87 3.89 -5.21
CA ALA A 48 18.26 3.55 -4.95
C ALA A 48 18.58 2.10 -5.36
N LEU A 49 17.69 1.15 -5.04
CA LEU A 49 17.79 -0.26 -5.43
C LEU A 49 18.07 -0.45 -6.93
N ARG A 50 17.37 0.30 -7.78
CA ARG A 50 17.53 0.17 -9.23
C ARG A 50 18.83 0.78 -9.76
N HIS A 51 19.29 1.85 -9.12
CA HIS A 51 20.50 2.55 -9.53
C HIS A 51 21.77 1.88 -9.00
N LEU A 52 21.74 1.36 -7.77
CA LEU A 52 22.92 0.87 -7.06
C LEU A 52 23.02 -0.65 -7.04
N HIS A 53 21.89 -1.37 -7.15
CA HIS A 53 21.83 -2.81 -6.92
C HIS A 53 21.16 -3.58 -8.07
N GLY A 54 21.12 -3.00 -9.27
CA GLY A 54 20.52 -3.62 -10.45
C GLY A 54 21.01 -5.04 -10.74
N ASP A 55 22.29 -5.32 -10.48
CA ASP A 55 22.91 -6.64 -10.69
C ASP A 55 22.41 -7.72 -9.72
N VAL A 56 21.89 -7.32 -8.56
CA VAL A 56 21.33 -8.24 -7.54
C VAL A 56 19.84 -8.49 -7.79
N ILE A 57 19.19 -7.66 -8.60
CA ILE A 57 17.77 -7.80 -8.93
C ILE A 57 17.59 -8.88 -10.01
N GLY A 58 17.51 -10.13 -9.53
CA GLY A 58 17.13 -11.30 -10.32
C GLY A 58 15.66 -11.31 -10.76
N ASP A 59 15.31 -12.25 -11.64
CA ASP A 59 13.94 -12.45 -12.10
C ASP A 59 12.99 -12.83 -10.96
N GLU A 60 13.50 -13.50 -9.93
CA GLU A 60 12.79 -13.84 -8.69
C GLU A 60 12.32 -12.65 -7.86
N HIS A 61 12.88 -11.44 -8.07
CA HIS A 61 12.52 -10.24 -7.30
C HIS A 61 11.61 -9.28 -8.09
N LYS A 62 11.64 -9.34 -9.43
CA LYS A 62 11.08 -8.29 -10.29
C LYS A 62 9.58 -8.10 -10.11
N MET A 63 8.83 -9.19 -9.88
CA MET A 63 7.38 -9.09 -9.67
C MET A 63 7.04 -8.51 -8.31
N GLN A 64 7.72 -8.94 -7.26
CA GLN A 64 7.57 -8.41 -5.92
C GLN A 64 7.85 -6.91 -5.93
N LEU A 65 8.97 -6.49 -6.53
CA LEU A 65 9.31 -5.06 -6.69
C LEU A 65 8.28 -4.28 -7.51
N PHE A 66 7.69 -4.88 -8.55
CA PHE A 66 6.61 -4.26 -9.31
C PHE A 66 5.39 -3.98 -8.43
N TYR A 67 4.96 -4.95 -7.62
CA TYR A 67 3.81 -4.82 -6.73
C TYR A 67 4.10 -3.91 -5.52
N LEU A 68 5.30 -3.99 -4.93
CA LEU A 68 5.75 -3.11 -3.86
C LEU A 68 5.73 -1.64 -4.30
N ARG A 69 6.20 -1.33 -5.52
CA ARG A 69 6.12 0.02 -6.09
C ARG A 69 4.69 0.51 -6.31
N ARG A 70 3.77 -0.38 -6.71
CA ARG A 70 2.35 -0.04 -6.76
C ARG A 70 1.81 0.28 -5.36
N GLY A 71 2.32 -0.40 -4.34
CA GLY A 71 2.03 -0.11 -2.94
C GLY A 71 2.47 1.30 -2.53
N ILE A 72 3.72 1.67 -2.82
CA ILE A 72 4.24 3.03 -2.55
C ILE A 72 3.35 4.11 -3.21
N ARG A 73 2.96 3.92 -4.48
CA ARG A 73 2.07 4.86 -5.18
C ARG A 73 0.67 4.93 -4.56
N ALA A 74 0.16 3.79 -4.07
CA ALA A 74 -1.11 3.74 -3.38
C ALA A 74 -1.04 4.47 -2.02
N LEU A 75 0.07 4.37 -1.28
CA LEU A 75 0.29 5.12 -0.04
C LEU A 75 0.31 6.64 -0.26
N PHE A 76 1.03 7.13 -1.28
CA PHE A 76 0.96 8.55 -1.66
C PHE A 76 -0.47 8.96 -2.03
N SER A 77 -1.19 8.10 -2.76
CA SER A 77 -2.58 8.34 -3.11
C SER A 77 -3.50 8.43 -1.89
N VAL A 78 -3.26 7.60 -0.86
CA VAL A 78 -3.99 7.69 0.42
C VAL A 78 -3.71 9.03 1.10
N TYR A 79 -2.43 9.40 1.26
CA TYR A 79 -2.05 10.66 1.89
C TYR A 79 -2.75 11.86 1.22
N HIS A 80 -2.67 11.95 -0.11
CA HIS A 80 -3.34 13.01 -0.85
C HIS A 80 -4.85 12.93 -0.72
N ALA A 81 -5.46 11.75 -0.84
CA ALA A 81 -6.91 11.63 -0.72
C ALA A 81 -7.41 12.09 0.67
N VAL A 82 -6.74 11.70 1.75
CA VAL A 82 -7.12 12.12 3.12
C VAL A 82 -6.94 13.62 3.30
N LYS A 83 -5.83 14.19 2.81
CA LYS A 83 -5.56 15.64 2.86
C LYS A 83 -6.69 16.48 2.27
N TYR A 84 -7.42 15.98 1.28
CA TYR A 84 -8.56 16.65 0.64
C TYR A 84 -9.92 16.02 1.01
N HIS A 85 -9.99 15.25 2.11
CA HIS A 85 -11.22 14.60 2.62
C HIS A 85 -11.90 13.65 1.63
N HIS A 86 -11.13 13.05 0.72
CA HIS A 86 -11.59 12.04 -0.22
C HIS A 86 -11.56 10.64 0.37
N TYR A 87 -12.30 10.44 1.46
CA TYR A 87 -12.22 9.22 2.27
C TYR A 87 -12.62 7.95 1.50
N SER A 88 -13.62 8.01 0.62
CA SER A 88 -14.00 6.85 -0.21
C SER A 88 -12.85 6.42 -1.13
N THR A 89 -12.20 7.39 -1.78
CA THR A 89 -11.00 7.15 -2.59
C THR A 89 -9.88 6.56 -1.73
N ALA A 90 -9.67 7.12 -0.54
CA ALA A 90 -8.63 6.64 0.36
C ALA A 90 -8.88 5.19 0.81
N TYR A 91 -10.11 4.83 1.19
CA TYR A 91 -10.49 3.45 1.52
C TYR A 91 -10.34 2.48 0.34
N SER A 92 -10.69 2.90 -0.88
CA SER A 92 -10.41 2.09 -2.08
C SER A 92 -8.91 1.83 -2.24
N ARG A 93 -8.04 2.80 -1.90
CA ARG A 93 -6.59 2.61 -1.90
C ARG A 93 -6.10 1.73 -0.75
N ILE A 94 -6.70 1.81 0.44
CA ILE A 94 -6.43 0.87 1.54
C ILE A 94 -6.73 -0.58 1.12
N ARG A 95 -7.85 -0.81 0.42
CA ARG A 95 -8.15 -2.14 -0.15
C ARG A 95 -7.09 -2.61 -1.12
N VAL A 96 -6.64 -1.73 -2.03
CA VAL A 96 -5.54 -2.06 -2.94
C VAL A 96 -4.28 -2.42 -2.16
N LEU A 97 -3.92 -1.66 -1.11
CA LEU A 97 -2.76 -1.94 -0.27
C LEU A 97 -2.85 -3.32 0.42
N LEU A 98 -4.03 -3.68 0.92
CA LEU A 98 -4.28 -5.02 1.47
C LEU A 98 -4.03 -6.11 0.43
N GLU A 99 -4.64 -5.99 -0.76
CA GLU A 99 -4.49 -6.97 -1.83
C GLU A 99 -3.02 -7.09 -2.27
N LEU A 100 -2.32 -5.96 -2.40
CA LEU A 100 -0.90 -5.91 -2.74
C LEU A 100 -0.02 -6.59 -1.68
N TYR A 101 -0.24 -6.28 -0.41
CA TYR A 101 0.49 -6.86 0.71
C TYR A 101 0.36 -8.39 0.71
N LEU A 102 -0.87 -8.90 0.63
CA LEU A 102 -1.14 -10.35 0.63
C LEU A 102 -0.45 -11.04 -0.55
N VAL A 103 -0.59 -10.47 -1.75
CA VAL A 103 0.02 -11.03 -2.97
C VAL A 103 1.55 -11.06 -2.84
N VAL A 104 2.18 -9.97 -2.41
CA VAL A 104 3.65 -9.91 -2.27
C VAL A 104 4.15 -10.86 -1.19
N ARG A 105 3.46 -10.93 -0.04
CA ARG A 105 3.79 -11.88 1.04
C ARG A 105 3.82 -13.32 0.52
N GLU A 106 2.83 -13.70 -0.28
CA GLU A 106 2.75 -15.05 -0.81
C GLU A 106 3.74 -15.32 -1.93
N MET A 107 4.07 -14.29 -2.75
CA MET A 107 5.18 -14.37 -3.69
C MET A 107 6.52 -14.56 -2.97
N ASN A 108 6.73 -13.88 -1.84
CA ASN A 108 7.92 -14.04 -1.00
C ASN A 108 8.00 -15.43 -0.35
N ARG A 109 6.87 -16.03 0.04
CA ARG A 109 6.82 -17.43 0.50
C ARG A 109 7.12 -18.44 -0.62
N LYS A 110 6.76 -18.10 -1.86
CA LYS A 110 6.85 -18.97 -3.05
C LYS A 110 7.77 -18.39 -4.13
N GLN A 111 8.94 -17.87 -3.75
CA GLN A 111 9.82 -17.12 -4.66
C GLN A 111 10.18 -17.90 -5.94
N GLU A 112 10.61 -19.17 -5.83
CA GLU A 112 10.97 -19.98 -7.01
C GLU A 112 9.79 -20.22 -7.95
N LYS A 113 8.59 -20.47 -7.40
CA LYS A 113 7.37 -20.62 -8.22
C LYS A 113 6.99 -19.30 -8.89
N THR A 114 7.14 -18.17 -8.17
CA THR A 114 6.88 -16.82 -8.69
C THR A 114 7.83 -16.50 -9.83
N LYS A 115 9.12 -16.80 -9.66
CA LYS A 115 10.16 -16.68 -10.68
C LYS A 115 9.80 -17.44 -11.95
N GLN A 116 9.46 -18.72 -11.83
CA GLN A 116 9.07 -19.53 -12.98
C GLN A 116 7.87 -18.94 -13.70
N LYS A 117 6.81 -18.58 -12.96
CA LYS A 117 5.62 -17.95 -13.53
C LYS A 117 5.92 -16.62 -14.23
N PHE A 118 6.86 -15.84 -13.70
CA PHE A 118 7.28 -14.60 -14.32
C PHE A 118 8.06 -14.84 -15.61
N GLN A 119 8.94 -15.84 -15.64
CA GLN A 119 9.68 -16.22 -16.85
C GLN A 119 8.74 -16.71 -17.95
N ASP A 120 7.78 -17.58 -17.60
CA ASP A 120 6.74 -18.05 -18.52
C ASP A 120 5.95 -16.85 -19.10
N ALA A 121 5.48 -15.95 -18.23
CA ALA A 121 4.74 -14.75 -18.66
C ALA A 121 5.57 -13.82 -19.56
N ARG A 122 6.88 -13.69 -19.32
CA ARG A 122 7.77 -12.88 -20.17
C ARG A 122 7.96 -13.47 -21.56
N LEU A 123 7.99 -14.80 -21.68
CA LEU A 123 8.04 -15.48 -22.98
C LEU A 123 6.73 -15.24 -23.73
N GLU A 124 5.60 -15.40 -23.05
CA GLU A 124 4.28 -15.18 -23.64
C GLU A 124 4.08 -13.72 -24.10
N ILE A 125 4.52 -12.73 -23.30
CA ILE A 125 4.49 -11.30 -23.68
C ILE A 125 5.37 -11.00 -24.89
N LYS A 126 6.47 -11.72 -25.09
CA LYS A 126 7.33 -11.55 -26.27
C LYS A 126 6.73 -12.17 -27.52
N GLU A 127 5.95 -13.23 -27.35
CA GLU A 127 5.37 -14.01 -28.45
C GLU A 127 4.01 -13.47 -28.91
N ASN A 128 3.36 -12.63 -28.12
CA ASN A 128 2.02 -12.10 -28.40
C ASN A 128 1.95 -10.57 -28.27
N GLU A 129 1.06 -9.94 -29.04
CA GLU A 129 0.70 -8.53 -28.86
C GLU A 129 -0.40 -8.40 -27.80
N TYR A 130 -0.29 -7.39 -26.93
CA TYR A 130 -1.27 -7.08 -25.88
C TYR A 130 -1.71 -5.63 -26.00
N ASP A 131 -3.02 -5.39 -25.96
CA ASP A 131 -3.59 -4.06 -25.86
C ASP A 131 -3.45 -3.48 -24.44
N PRO A 132 -3.53 -2.15 -24.26
CA PRO A 132 -3.38 -1.51 -22.94
C PRO A 132 -4.38 -1.97 -21.86
N PHE A 133 -5.50 -2.55 -22.28
CA PHE A 133 -6.57 -3.03 -21.40
C PHE A 133 -6.57 -4.56 -21.25
N ASP A 134 -5.68 -5.26 -21.95
CA ASP A 134 -5.58 -6.70 -21.85
C ASP A 134 -4.98 -7.12 -20.51
N SER A 135 -5.48 -8.24 -20.00
CA SER A 135 -4.90 -8.86 -18.83
C SER A 135 -3.59 -9.54 -19.21
N LEU A 136 -2.51 -9.18 -18.51
CA LEU A 136 -1.21 -9.78 -18.73
C LEU A 136 -1.22 -11.27 -18.33
N PRO A 137 -0.41 -12.15 -18.93
CA PRO A 137 -0.39 -13.61 -18.67
C PRO A 137 -0.20 -14.03 -17.21
N PHE A 138 0.33 -13.12 -16.41
CA PHE A 138 0.59 -13.33 -15.00
C PHE A 138 -0.62 -12.97 -14.10
N SER A 139 -1.66 -12.34 -14.65
CA SER A 139 -2.85 -11.90 -13.91
C SER A 139 -3.55 -13.07 -13.25
N ASP A 140 -3.72 -14.20 -13.94
CA ASP A 140 -4.42 -15.37 -13.41
C ASP A 140 -3.69 -15.97 -12.20
N TYR A 141 -2.36 -15.99 -12.24
CA TYR A 141 -1.56 -16.43 -11.11
C TYR A 141 -1.78 -15.51 -9.91
N VAL A 142 -1.73 -14.19 -10.11
CA VAL A 142 -1.91 -13.19 -9.05
C VAL A 142 -3.33 -13.19 -8.51
N ASP A 143 -4.34 -13.25 -9.37
CA ASP A 143 -5.74 -13.34 -8.99
C ASP A 143 -6.05 -14.65 -8.25
N GLY A 144 -5.36 -15.73 -8.62
CA GLY A 144 -5.39 -17.00 -7.90
C GLY A 144 -4.80 -16.87 -6.49
N LEU A 145 -3.64 -16.23 -6.35
CA LEU A 145 -3.05 -15.95 -5.03
C LEU A 145 -3.99 -15.09 -4.19
N ARG A 146 -4.48 -13.97 -4.74
CA ARG A 146 -5.39 -13.06 -4.05
C ARG A 146 -6.65 -13.78 -3.57
N ARG A 147 -7.35 -14.51 -4.46
CA ARG A 147 -8.60 -15.19 -4.10
C ARG A 147 -8.40 -16.25 -3.04
N HIS A 148 -7.32 -17.04 -3.15
CA HIS A 148 -6.99 -18.06 -2.17
C HIS A 148 -6.68 -17.43 -0.81
N LEU A 149 -5.83 -16.41 -0.77
CA LEU A 149 -5.43 -15.75 0.47
C LEU A 149 -6.59 -15.02 1.14
N LEU A 150 -7.41 -14.29 0.38
CA LEU A 150 -8.57 -13.62 0.95
C LEU A 150 -9.51 -14.65 1.57
N GLY A 151 -9.88 -15.72 0.85
CA GLY A 151 -10.78 -16.75 1.41
C GLY A 151 -10.19 -17.46 2.63
N THR A 152 -8.93 -17.89 2.57
CA THR A 152 -8.30 -18.63 3.69
C THR A 152 -8.05 -17.73 4.90
N LEU A 153 -7.56 -16.51 4.71
CA LEU A 153 -7.23 -15.63 5.83
C LEU A 153 -8.48 -14.98 6.45
N THR A 154 -9.58 -14.79 5.71
CA THR A 154 -10.85 -14.38 6.34
C THR A 154 -11.45 -15.47 7.21
N ASP A 155 -11.26 -16.74 6.82
CA ASP A 155 -11.69 -17.88 7.64
C ASP A 155 -10.82 -18.04 8.91
N GLU A 156 -9.55 -17.63 8.84
CA GLU A 156 -8.57 -17.76 9.94
C GLU A 156 -8.55 -16.54 10.88
N TYR A 157 -8.70 -15.32 10.35
CA TYR A 157 -8.57 -14.07 11.11
C TYR A 157 -9.84 -13.22 11.02
N GLU A 158 -10.64 -13.21 12.10
CA GLU A 158 -11.86 -12.38 12.22
C GLU A 158 -11.57 -10.88 12.02
N SER A 159 -10.39 -10.42 12.43
CA SER A 159 -9.94 -9.04 12.24
C SER A 159 -9.80 -8.65 10.77
N LEU A 160 -9.38 -9.59 9.91
CA LEU A 160 -9.26 -9.37 8.47
C LEU A 160 -10.63 -9.40 7.78
N ASP A 161 -11.52 -10.33 8.16
CA ASP A 161 -12.89 -10.37 7.64
C ASP A 161 -13.64 -9.06 7.95
N THR A 162 -13.53 -8.59 9.20
CA THR A 162 -14.10 -7.31 9.63
C THR A 162 -13.54 -6.13 8.82
N LEU A 163 -12.23 -6.11 8.57
CA LEU A 163 -11.60 -5.08 7.75
C LEU A 163 -12.16 -5.11 6.31
N ILE A 164 -12.23 -6.29 5.68
CA ILE A 164 -12.73 -6.43 4.31
C ILE A 164 -14.20 -6.03 4.20
N GLY A 165 -15.03 -6.39 5.18
CA GLY A 165 -16.42 -5.94 5.27
C GLY A 165 -16.50 -4.41 5.27
N ARG A 166 -15.75 -3.76 6.18
CA ARG A 166 -15.68 -2.28 6.25
C ARG A 166 -15.21 -1.65 4.93
N LEU A 167 -14.16 -2.19 4.32
CA LEU A 167 -13.62 -1.67 3.05
C LEU A 167 -14.61 -1.84 1.89
N SER A 168 -15.34 -2.94 1.85
CA SER A 168 -16.36 -3.21 0.83
C SER A 168 -17.56 -2.29 0.97
N ASP A 169 -17.98 -2.01 2.20
CA ASP A 169 -19.08 -1.10 2.51
C ASP A 169 -18.73 0.37 2.26
N PHE A 170 -17.46 0.78 2.40
CA PHE A 170 -17.03 2.18 2.20
C PHE A 170 -16.62 2.53 0.76
N GLY A 171 -15.97 1.60 0.06
CA GLY A 171 -15.27 1.91 -1.21
C GLY A 171 -15.88 1.32 -2.47
N ALA A 172 -16.89 0.46 -2.38
CA ALA A 172 -17.33 -0.34 -3.54
C ALA A 172 -18.84 -0.49 -3.74
N HIS A 173 -19.69 -0.17 -2.75
CA HIS A 173 -21.13 -0.43 -2.88
C HIS A 173 -21.96 0.85 -3.04
N PRO A 174 -22.69 1.04 -4.15
CA PRO A 174 -23.51 2.23 -4.40
C PRO A 174 -24.68 2.42 -3.42
N THR A 175 -24.91 1.47 -2.51
CA THR A 175 -25.93 1.54 -1.45
C THR A 175 -25.40 2.09 -0.13
N SER A 176 -24.10 2.39 -0.03
CA SER A 176 -23.51 3.06 1.14
C SER A 176 -23.84 4.55 1.09
N ILE A 177 -25.08 4.89 1.40
CA ILE A 177 -25.66 6.23 1.17
C ILE A 177 -24.98 7.34 2.00
N LYS A 178 -24.36 6.99 3.14
CA LYS A 178 -23.82 7.98 4.08
C LYS A 178 -22.41 8.49 3.75
N THR A 179 -21.64 7.75 2.97
CA THR A 179 -20.22 8.05 2.72
C THR A 179 -20.01 9.08 1.61
N PRO A 180 -20.65 8.98 0.42
CA PRO A 180 -20.50 9.99 -0.62
C PRO A 180 -21.05 11.37 -0.25
N GLN A 181 -22.00 11.42 0.70
CA GLN A 181 -22.59 12.68 1.20
C GLN A 181 -21.66 13.45 2.14
N ARG A 182 -20.55 12.85 2.53
CA ARG A 182 -19.60 13.32 3.55
C ARG A 182 -18.17 13.50 3.00
N GLU A 183 -18.02 13.37 1.69
CA GLU A 183 -16.80 13.74 0.99
C GLU A 183 -16.63 15.26 1.06
N LEU A 184 -15.37 15.74 1.09
CA LEU A 184 -15.00 17.16 1.19
C LEU A 184 -15.26 17.83 2.56
N GLU A 185 -15.68 17.08 3.57
CA GLU A 185 -15.80 17.54 4.96
C GLU A 185 -14.81 16.81 5.86
N HIS A 186 -14.17 17.51 6.79
CA HIS A 186 -13.31 16.87 7.79
C HIS A 186 -14.12 15.95 8.70
N ILE A 187 -13.71 14.68 8.77
CA ILE A 187 -14.30 13.68 9.67
C ILE A 187 -13.19 12.94 10.39
N ASP A 188 -12.95 13.38 11.63
CA ASP A 188 -11.96 12.87 12.58
C ASP A 188 -11.83 11.33 12.56
N ILE A 189 -12.93 10.60 12.82
CA ILE A 189 -12.89 9.12 12.87
C ILE A 189 -12.53 8.47 11.52
N LEU A 190 -12.86 9.09 10.38
CA LEU A 190 -12.50 8.52 9.07
C LEU A 190 -11.04 8.77 8.76
N GLU A 191 -10.55 9.96 9.09
CA GLU A 191 -9.15 10.32 8.96
C GLU A 191 -8.25 9.43 9.83
N GLU A 192 -8.59 9.27 11.11
CA GLU A 192 -7.88 8.38 12.04
C GLU A 192 -7.78 6.96 11.47
N ASN A 193 -8.90 6.39 11.06
CA ASN A 193 -8.95 5.02 10.55
C ASN A 193 -8.12 4.85 9.27
N VAL A 194 -8.29 5.74 8.30
CA VAL A 194 -7.58 5.64 7.02
C VAL A 194 -6.08 5.80 7.21
N LEU A 195 -5.64 6.79 7.99
CA LEU A 195 -4.23 7.01 8.27
C LEU A 195 -3.64 5.83 9.07
N GLY A 196 -4.35 5.32 10.07
CA GLY A 196 -3.95 4.14 10.83
C GLY A 196 -3.76 2.91 9.94
N PHE A 197 -4.72 2.61 9.06
CA PHE A 197 -4.58 1.51 8.11
C PHE A 197 -3.42 1.73 7.14
N ALA A 198 -3.24 2.94 6.63
CA ALA A 198 -2.14 3.27 5.72
C ALA A 198 -0.76 3.04 6.37
N LEU A 199 -0.62 3.42 7.64
CA LEU A 199 0.59 3.18 8.43
C LEU A 199 0.85 1.67 8.60
N ILE A 200 -0.16 0.89 8.97
CA ILE A 200 -0.04 -0.58 9.07
C ILE A 200 0.44 -1.19 7.74
N PHE A 201 -0.11 -0.77 6.61
CA PHE A 201 0.34 -1.25 5.30
C PHE A 201 1.73 -0.72 4.91
N THR A 202 2.13 0.46 5.40
CA THR A 202 3.50 0.97 5.24
C THR A 202 4.50 0.04 5.93
N PHE A 203 4.20 -0.39 7.16
CA PHE A 203 4.98 -1.43 7.85
C PHE A 203 5.02 -2.73 7.04
N GLY A 204 3.85 -3.19 6.58
CA GLY A 204 3.73 -4.39 5.76
C GLY A 204 4.62 -4.38 4.52
N LEU A 205 4.57 -3.30 3.75
CA LEU A 205 5.39 -3.16 2.54
C LEU A 205 6.88 -3.13 2.88
N ALA A 206 7.30 -2.47 3.96
CA ALA A 206 8.69 -2.47 4.42
C ALA A 206 9.18 -3.89 4.82
N ALA A 207 8.34 -4.65 5.52
CA ALA A 207 8.62 -6.03 5.88
C ALA A 207 8.78 -6.90 4.63
N GLN A 208 7.91 -6.69 3.65
CA GLN A 208 7.97 -7.42 2.39
C GLN A 208 9.18 -7.04 1.53
N TYR A 209 9.66 -5.79 1.56
CA TYR A 209 10.95 -5.43 0.96
C TYR A 209 12.10 -6.24 1.55
N THR A 210 12.17 -6.32 2.88
CA THR A 210 13.22 -7.10 3.58
C THR A 210 13.14 -8.58 3.21
N ARG A 211 11.93 -9.15 3.17
CA ARG A 211 11.72 -10.54 2.76
C ARG A 211 12.08 -10.81 1.31
N THR A 212 11.81 -9.89 0.39
CA THR A 212 12.14 -10.05 -1.03
C THR A 212 13.63 -10.25 -1.25
N PHE A 213 14.49 -9.61 -0.45
CA PHE A 213 15.94 -9.70 -0.58
C PHE A 213 16.61 -10.63 0.45
N ARG A 214 15.83 -11.43 1.18
CA ARG A 214 16.37 -12.38 2.15
C ARG A 214 17.31 -13.38 1.47
N GLY A 215 18.50 -13.58 2.03
CA GLY A 215 19.55 -14.45 1.49
C GLY A 215 20.38 -13.82 0.37
N THR A 216 20.15 -12.55 0.02
CA THR A 216 20.95 -11.84 -0.98
C THR A 216 22.07 -11.01 -0.33
N ALA A 217 23.05 -10.58 -1.13
CA ALA A 217 24.16 -9.75 -0.64
C ALA A 217 23.72 -8.36 -0.11
N ILE A 218 22.51 -7.90 -0.44
CA ILE A 218 21.98 -6.58 -0.05
C ILE A 218 20.95 -6.66 1.08
N GLU A 219 20.66 -7.85 1.62
CA GLU A 219 19.65 -8.05 2.67
C GLU A 219 19.88 -7.10 3.85
N ARG A 220 21.14 -6.97 4.30
CA ARG A 220 21.50 -6.15 5.46
C ARG A 220 21.22 -4.67 5.20
N THR A 221 21.61 -4.16 4.02
CA THR A 221 21.36 -2.77 3.63
C THR A 221 19.87 -2.48 3.57
N ILE A 222 19.08 -3.36 2.96
CA ILE A 222 17.62 -3.19 2.90
C ILE A 222 17.00 -3.19 4.29
N ARG A 223 17.45 -4.09 5.18
CA ARG A 223 16.95 -4.12 6.54
C ARG A 223 17.26 -2.82 7.29
N GLU A 224 18.50 -2.33 7.20
CA GLU A 224 18.91 -1.06 7.80
C GLU A 224 18.07 0.12 7.28
N ASP A 225 17.78 0.16 5.98
CA ASP A 225 16.92 1.20 5.39
C ASP A 225 15.47 1.10 5.88
N MET A 226 14.95 -0.13 6.07
CA MET A 226 13.57 -0.37 6.53
C MET A 226 13.41 -0.15 8.04
N ASP A 227 14.46 -0.27 8.86
CA ASP A 227 14.38 -0.10 10.32
C ASP A 227 13.82 1.29 10.70
N ALA A 228 14.20 2.35 9.98
CA ALA A 228 13.65 3.68 10.19
C ALA A 228 12.13 3.74 9.92
N VAL A 229 11.64 2.99 8.94
CA VAL A 229 10.21 2.89 8.62
C VAL A 229 9.48 2.09 9.71
N PHE A 230 10.03 0.96 10.13
CA PHE A 230 9.43 0.14 11.18
C PHE A 230 9.26 0.91 12.48
N VAL A 231 10.31 1.58 12.94
CA VAL A 231 10.30 2.35 14.18
C VAL A 231 9.30 3.50 14.11
N ALA A 232 9.34 4.30 13.04
CA ALA A 232 8.44 5.43 12.89
C ALA A 232 6.96 5.00 12.88
N VAL A 233 6.62 3.92 12.18
CA VAL A 233 5.25 3.43 12.09
C VAL A 233 4.78 2.82 13.40
N LEU A 234 5.57 1.96 14.04
CA LEU A 234 5.16 1.26 15.26
C LEU A 234 4.89 2.21 16.43
N TRP A 235 5.63 3.32 16.52
CA TRP A 235 5.33 4.36 17.50
C TRP A 235 3.97 5.04 17.30
N GLN A 236 3.42 5.03 16.08
CA GLN A 236 2.10 5.61 15.81
C GLN A 236 0.97 4.60 16.04
N VAL A 237 1.12 3.38 15.52
CA VAL A 237 0.01 2.40 15.52
C VAL A 237 -0.07 1.56 16.80
N GLY A 238 1.02 1.49 17.58
CA GLY A 238 1.11 0.79 18.86
C GLY A 238 1.13 -0.74 18.75
N SER A 239 0.29 -1.32 17.90
CA SER A 239 0.28 -2.75 17.59
C SER A 239 -0.14 -3.01 16.14
N LEU A 240 0.24 -4.17 15.62
CA LEU A 240 -0.14 -4.63 14.29
C LEU A 240 -1.30 -5.65 14.39
N PRO A 241 -2.19 -5.70 13.39
CA PRO A 241 -3.24 -6.72 13.34
C PRO A 241 -2.66 -8.14 13.29
N GLU A 242 -3.41 -9.12 13.81
CA GLU A 242 -2.97 -10.52 13.89
C GLU A 242 -2.55 -11.12 12.55
N PHE A 243 -3.20 -10.75 11.44
CA PHE A 243 -2.83 -11.26 10.12
C PHE A 243 -1.45 -10.77 9.60
N PHE A 244 -0.77 -9.90 10.35
CA PHE A 244 0.64 -9.51 10.19
C PHE A 244 1.61 -10.33 11.07
N GLU A 245 1.16 -11.41 11.73
CA GLU A 245 1.97 -12.19 12.69
C GLU A 245 3.38 -12.53 12.17
N GLU A 246 3.49 -12.95 10.91
CA GLU A 246 4.79 -13.29 10.33
C GLU A 246 5.75 -12.10 10.23
N ASP A 247 5.24 -10.88 10.09
CA ASP A 247 6.04 -9.67 9.95
C ASP A 247 6.37 -9.02 11.31
N LEU A 248 5.84 -9.54 12.42
CA LEU A 248 6.15 -9.07 13.77
C LEU A 248 7.64 -9.21 14.12
N GLU A 249 8.37 -10.12 13.45
CA GLU A 249 9.81 -10.30 13.64
C GLU A 249 10.60 -9.00 13.38
N PHE A 250 10.08 -8.12 12.51
CA PHE A 250 10.69 -6.83 12.19
C PHE A 250 10.33 -5.72 13.20
N GLY A 251 9.28 -5.92 14.01
CA GLY A 251 8.86 -4.97 15.04
C GLY A 251 9.39 -5.24 16.45
N SER A 252 10.02 -6.40 16.65
CA SER A 252 10.47 -6.91 17.96
C SER A 252 11.58 -6.10 18.66
N GLN A 253 12.09 -5.03 18.06
CA GLN A 253 13.18 -4.22 18.59
C GLN A 253 12.75 -3.00 19.43
N ILE A 254 11.45 -2.79 19.65
CA ILE A 254 10.90 -1.63 20.41
C ILE A 254 10.36 -2.07 21.79
N GLY A 255 10.92 -3.15 22.35
CA GLY A 255 10.65 -3.63 23.71
C GLY A 255 11.70 -3.18 24.71
#